data_AF-A0A5P2UR84-F1
#
_entry.id   AF-A0A5P2UR84-F1
#
_cell.length_a   1.000
_cell.length_b   1.000
_cell.length_c   1.000
_cell.angle_alpha   90.00
_cell.angle_beta   90.00
_cell.angle_gamma   90.00
#
_symmetry.space_group_name_H-M   'P 1'
#
loop_
_entity.id
_entity.type
_entity.pdbx_description
1 polymer ?
#
loop_
_entity_poly.entity_id
_entity_poly.type
_entity_poly.pdbx_seq_one_letter_code
_entity_poly.pdbx_strand_id
1 'polypeptide(L)'
;MKRAGCCGSARSAKTSFHTGGDARMTVCAIEMTTTDPFTIAADGSYAARLAGVGDARYVERWTLGGPEPYAVPLPLAQPEEPDSEVLPLADGRVLIRRRVADRHAFALLYPSGAAAGPRTGELQLGGVAAEDGVRVRLLPPGPDGHGGFALAVTGAGSTVWQVAGSATGPRAVARIAGRCSGGVWLDRAGRLLALDRELDGATKAVVVDLGRGGEVSPLLQITEDSEDRLLLADPDSGLLLIRSDAAGEPRLGWGVLGSSLPVRFPECLRADGATAVPFAVQPGQALMPETCGVAMRLADGGLALWRPADRHVFRIGPPAGWLGGTGLWTAEGRLHLPYSTPEVPCGVVGTSLPAAPPRPVRLEPPEEEARAPRPVPLQQAPLR
;
A
#
# COMPACT_ATOMS: atom_id res chain seq x y z
N MET A 1 -43.25 -40.84 -21.80
CA MET A 1 -44.05 -42.01 -21.38
C MET A 1 -43.74 -42.31 -19.92
N LYS A 2 -44.80 -42.51 -19.12
CA LYS A 2 -44.88 -42.71 -17.65
C LYS A 2 -44.00 -43.84 -17.08
N ARG A 3 -43.48 -43.63 -15.85
CA ARG A 3 -43.81 -44.29 -14.54
C ARG A 3 -42.64 -44.05 -13.55
N ALA A 4 -42.80 -43.34 -12.43
CA ALA A 4 -43.35 -43.77 -11.13
C ALA A 4 -42.64 -45.02 -10.56
N GLY A 5 -42.12 -45.12 -9.34
CA GLY A 5 -42.07 -44.29 -8.13
C GLY A 5 -41.60 -45.20 -6.97
N CYS A 6 -41.17 -44.68 -5.82
CA CYS A 6 -41.55 -45.20 -4.49
C CYS A 6 -40.90 -44.40 -3.34
N CYS A 7 -41.70 -44.26 -2.29
CA CYS A 7 -41.44 -43.60 -1.01
C CYS A 7 -40.94 -44.63 0.01
N GLY A 8 -40.13 -44.24 1.00
CA GLY A 8 -39.74 -45.10 2.12
C GLY A 8 -38.93 -44.37 3.18
N SER A 9 -39.54 -44.20 4.36
CA SER A 9 -39.10 -43.37 5.48
C SER A 9 -38.23 -44.12 6.51
N ALA A 10 -37.38 -43.34 7.18
CA ALA A 10 -36.85 -43.47 8.55
C ALA A 10 -35.98 -44.68 8.94
N ARG A 11 -34.75 -44.39 9.41
CA ARG A 11 -34.32 -44.73 10.78
C ARG A 11 -33.06 -43.97 11.20
N SER A 12 -33.16 -43.37 12.36
CA SER A 12 -32.08 -42.81 13.17
C SER A 12 -31.13 -43.92 13.63
N ALA A 13 -29.84 -43.72 13.45
CA ALA A 13 -28.81 -44.42 14.19
C ALA A 13 -27.72 -43.39 14.55
N LYS A 14 -27.71 -43.02 15.83
CA LYS A 14 -26.61 -42.31 16.49
C LYS A 14 -25.37 -43.21 16.43
N THR A 15 -24.25 -42.67 15.96
CA THR A 15 -22.93 -43.17 16.37
C THR A 15 -22.00 -41.98 16.48
N SER A 16 -21.77 -41.61 17.72
CA SER A 16 -20.81 -40.61 18.19
C SER A 16 -19.38 -41.07 17.89
N PHE A 17 -18.65 -40.29 17.11
CA PHE A 17 -17.19 -40.37 17.04
C PHE A 17 -16.57 -39.03 17.44
N HIS A 18 -15.51 -39.16 18.23
CA HIS A 18 -14.88 -38.13 19.03
C HIS A 18 -14.29 -37.00 18.17
N THR A 19 -14.50 -35.78 18.64
CA THR A 19 -13.87 -34.54 18.19
C THR A 19 -12.37 -34.56 18.49
N GLY A 20 -11.55 -34.87 17.48
CA GLY A 20 -10.17 -34.41 17.37
C GLY A 20 -10.17 -33.16 16.47
N GLY A 21 -10.32 -31.99 17.08
CA GLY A 21 -10.34 -30.71 16.38
C GLY A 21 -8.91 -30.29 16.03
N ASP A 22 -8.42 -30.73 14.88
CA ASP A 22 -7.22 -30.18 14.26
C ASP A 22 -7.65 -28.91 13.51
N ALA A 23 -7.51 -27.76 14.16
CA ALA A 23 -7.84 -26.46 13.62
C ALA A 23 -6.86 -26.10 12.50
N ARG A 24 -7.14 -26.59 11.29
CA ARG A 24 -6.59 -26.04 10.06
C ARG A 24 -7.06 -24.59 9.95
N MET A 25 -6.19 -23.68 10.40
CA MET A 25 -6.31 -22.24 10.22
C MET A 25 -6.52 -21.95 8.75
N THR A 26 -7.74 -21.52 8.44
CA THR A 26 -8.17 -21.01 7.15
C THR A 26 -7.25 -19.87 6.75
N VAL A 27 -6.56 -20.03 5.61
CA VAL A 27 -5.88 -18.96 4.90
C VAL A 27 -6.91 -17.85 4.66
N CYS A 28 -6.78 -16.74 5.39
CA CYS A 28 -7.59 -15.55 5.17
C CYS A 28 -7.26 -15.03 3.76
N ALA A 29 -8.21 -15.26 2.85
CA ALA A 29 -8.34 -14.52 1.62
C ALA A 29 -8.38 -13.03 1.99
N ILE A 30 -7.39 -12.27 1.53
CA ILE A 30 -7.43 -10.82 1.57
C ILE A 30 -8.56 -10.44 0.62
N GLU A 31 -9.71 -10.06 1.18
CA GLU A 31 -10.83 -9.50 0.43
C GLU A 31 -10.34 -8.26 -0.33
N MET A 32 -10.16 -8.43 -1.64
CA MET A 32 -9.89 -7.35 -2.59
C MET A 32 -11.11 -6.45 -2.67
N THR A 33 -11.06 -5.28 -2.03
CA THR A 33 -12.04 -4.22 -2.26
C THR A 33 -11.93 -3.74 -3.70
N THR A 34 -13.03 -3.85 -4.44
CA THR A 34 -13.17 -3.73 -5.89
C THR A 34 -13.12 -2.28 -6.39
N THR A 35 -11.95 -1.67 -6.33
CA THR A 35 -11.58 -0.56 -7.20
C THR A 35 -10.27 -0.95 -7.88
N ASP A 36 -10.27 -0.99 -9.22
CA ASP A 36 -9.05 -1.29 -9.98
C ASP A 36 -7.95 -0.29 -9.55
N PRO A 37 -6.72 -0.77 -9.29
CA PRO A 37 -5.66 0.05 -8.70
C PRO A 37 -5.33 1.23 -9.60
N PHE A 38 -5.27 2.43 -9.00
CA PHE A 38 -4.78 3.65 -9.64
C PHE A 38 -3.35 3.89 -9.16
N THR A 39 -2.41 4.12 -10.07
CA THR A 39 -0.99 4.31 -9.72
C THR A 39 -0.54 5.66 -10.23
N ILE A 40 0.17 6.43 -9.40
CA ILE A 40 0.75 7.73 -9.75
C ILE A 40 2.26 7.54 -9.95
N ALA A 41 2.82 8.09 -11.03
CA ALA A 41 4.25 8.09 -11.28
C ALA A 41 4.99 8.80 -10.13
N ALA A 42 6.25 8.44 -9.89
CA ALA A 42 7.00 8.93 -8.72
C ALA A 42 7.16 10.47 -8.69
N ASP A 43 7.20 11.12 -9.86
CA ASP A 43 7.26 12.57 -10.02
C ASP A 43 5.89 13.26 -9.95
N GLY A 44 4.81 12.48 -9.85
CA GLY A 44 3.44 12.99 -9.83
C GLY A 44 2.91 13.50 -11.17
N SER A 45 3.66 13.38 -12.27
CA SER A 45 3.28 13.99 -13.55
C SER A 45 2.18 13.20 -14.28
N TYR A 46 2.19 11.89 -14.14
CA TYR A 46 1.24 10.96 -14.77
C TYR A 46 0.67 9.96 -13.78
N ALA A 47 -0.47 9.39 -14.14
CA ALA A 47 -1.05 8.25 -13.45
C ALA A 47 -1.69 7.27 -14.45
N ALA A 48 -1.97 6.05 -14.01
CA ALA A 48 -2.63 5.05 -14.83
C ALA A 48 -3.53 4.12 -14.00
N ARG A 49 -4.57 3.59 -14.66
CA ARG A 49 -5.41 2.50 -14.15
C ARG A 49 -5.89 1.60 -15.30
N LEU A 50 -6.41 0.44 -14.97
CA LEU A 50 -7.37 -0.24 -15.83
C LEU A 50 -8.76 0.38 -15.60
N ALA A 51 -9.37 0.87 -16.67
CA ALA A 51 -10.71 1.43 -16.69
C ALA A 51 -11.64 0.58 -17.55
N GLY A 52 -12.93 0.89 -17.55
CA GLY A 52 -13.98 0.14 -18.23
C GLY A 52 -14.86 -0.65 -17.28
N VAL A 53 -15.87 -1.34 -17.82
CA VAL A 53 -16.85 -2.13 -17.05
C VAL A 53 -16.92 -3.52 -17.63
N GLY A 54 -16.97 -4.54 -16.76
CA GLY A 54 -17.03 -5.94 -17.18
C GLY A 54 -15.80 -6.35 -17.99
N ASP A 55 -16.06 -6.92 -19.17
CA ASP A 55 -15.02 -7.48 -20.06
C ASP A 55 -14.45 -6.45 -21.05
N ALA A 56 -14.91 -5.19 -21.02
CA ALA A 56 -14.47 -4.13 -21.93
C ALA A 56 -13.43 -3.20 -21.27
N ARG A 57 -12.37 -3.78 -20.70
CA ARG A 57 -11.33 -3.01 -19.99
C ARG A 57 -10.28 -2.45 -20.94
N TYR A 58 -9.76 -1.29 -20.60
CA TYR A 58 -8.66 -0.63 -21.32
C TYR A 58 -7.75 0.11 -20.34
N VAL A 59 -6.51 0.39 -20.76
CA VAL A 59 -5.61 1.23 -19.98
C VAL A 59 -6.03 2.69 -20.11
N GLU A 60 -6.20 3.39 -18.99
CA GLU A 60 -6.45 4.82 -18.97
C GLU A 60 -5.26 5.54 -18.36
N ARG A 61 -4.72 6.50 -19.09
CA ARG A 61 -3.58 7.31 -18.66
C ARG A 61 -4.04 8.70 -18.27
N TRP A 62 -3.67 9.15 -17.09
CA TRP A 62 -3.97 10.49 -16.57
C TRP A 62 -2.73 11.36 -16.65
N THR A 63 -2.90 12.60 -17.08
CA THR A 63 -1.90 13.66 -16.95
C THR A 63 -2.29 14.52 -15.77
N LEU A 64 -1.40 14.65 -14.78
CA LEU A 64 -1.65 15.37 -13.54
C LEU A 64 -0.80 16.65 -13.43
N GLY A 65 0.34 16.71 -14.14
CA GLY A 65 1.25 17.86 -14.11
C GLY A 65 0.83 19.07 -14.96
N GLY A 66 -0.33 19.02 -15.62
CA GLY A 66 -0.88 20.13 -16.41
C GLY A 66 -1.72 21.11 -15.58
N PRO A 67 -2.18 22.23 -16.16
CA PRO A 67 -3.05 23.18 -15.46
C PRO A 67 -4.39 22.56 -15.05
N GLU A 68 -4.89 21.60 -15.83
CA GLU A 68 -6.07 20.80 -15.53
C GLU A 68 -5.75 19.31 -15.75
N PRO A 69 -6.18 18.41 -14.85
CA PRO A 69 -5.98 16.99 -15.03
C PRO A 69 -6.87 16.49 -16.17
N TYR A 70 -6.32 15.61 -17.01
CA TYR A 70 -7.10 14.95 -18.06
C TYR A 70 -6.67 13.50 -18.24
N ALA A 71 -7.64 12.67 -18.65
CA ALA A 71 -7.45 11.26 -18.92
C ALA A 71 -7.48 10.99 -20.43
N VAL A 72 -6.64 10.06 -20.88
CA VAL A 72 -6.57 9.56 -22.25
C VAL A 72 -6.78 8.04 -22.21
N PRO A 73 -7.84 7.51 -22.84
CA PRO A 73 -7.98 6.07 -22.99
C PRO A 73 -6.94 5.56 -24.00
N LEU A 74 -6.34 4.41 -23.69
CA LEU A 74 -5.37 3.70 -24.53
C LEU A 74 -5.94 2.33 -24.95
N PRO A 75 -7.05 2.28 -25.72
CA PRO A 75 -7.62 1.02 -26.17
C PRO A 75 -6.71 0.34 -27.18
N LEU A 76 -6.65 -1.00 -27.14
CA LEU A 76 -6.10 -1.83 -28.20
C LEU A 76 -7.22 -2.52 -28.98
N ALA A 77 -6.86 -3.38 -29.94
CA ALA A 77 -7.83 -4.12 -30.75
C ALA A 77 -8.67 -5.11 -29.93
N GLN A 78 -8.18 -5.49 -28.74
CA GLN A 78 -8.86 -6.37 -27.79
C GLN A 78 -8.89 -5.71 -26.40
N PRO A 79 -9.91 -5.98 -25.58
CA PRO A 79 -9.93 -5.56 -24.19
C PRO A 79 -8.78 -6.17 -23.38
N GLU A 80 -8.46 -5.51 -22.27
CA GLU A 80 -7.47 -5.99 -21.30
C GLU A 80 -8.08 -6.95 -20.28
N GLU A 81 -7.28 -7.90 -19.80
CA GLU A 81 -7.72 -8.83 -18.76
C GLU A 81 -7.76 -8.15 -17.37
N PRO A 82 -8.69 -8.53 -16.47
CA PRO A 82 -8.79 -7.95 -15.13
C PRO A 82 -7.53 -8.11 -14.26
N ASP A 83 -6.69 -9.10 -14.52
CA ASP A 83 -5.44 -9.37 -13.79
C ASP A 83 -4.22 -8.66 -14.42
N SER A 84 -4.42 -7.84 -15.45
CA SER A 84 -3.37 -6.99 -15.99
C SER A 84 -2.96 -5.94 -14.97
N GLU A 85 -1.68 -5.60 -14.94
CA GLU A 85 -1.14 -4.58 -14.04
C GLU A 85 -0.56 -3.44 -14.86
N VAL A 86 -0.77 -2.19 -14.43
CA VAL A 86 -0.30 -1.00 -15.14
C VAL A 86 0.59 -0.14 -14.26
N LEU A 87 1.58 0.49 -14.87
CA LEU A 87 2.53 1.38 -14.18
C LEU A 87 2.85 2.59 -15.08
N PRO A 88 2.51 3.82 -14.66
CA PRO A 88 2.86 5.02 -15.42
C PRO A 88 4.37 5.31 -15.32
N LEU A 89 4.94 5.84 -16.40
CA LEU A 89 6.30 6.38 -16.45
C LEU A 89 6.26 7.91 -16.56
N ALA A 90 7.35 8.57 -16.16
CA ALA A 90 7.48 10.04 -16.17
C ALA A 90 7.48 10.65 -17.58
N ASP A 91 7.69 9.83 -18.62
CA ASP A 91 7.59 10.27 -20.02
C ASP A 91 6.17 10.17 -20.60
N GLY A 92 5.20 9.75 -19.78
CA GLY A 92 3.80 9.63 -20.17
C GLY A 92 3.45 8.34 -20.90
N ARG A 93 4.37 7.37 -21.01
CA ARG A 93 4.04 5.99 -21.41
C ARG A 93 3.50 5.21 -20.21
N VAL A 94 2.73 4.15 -20.49
CA VAL A 94 2.23 3.23 -19.46
C VAL A 94 2.78 1.83 -19.73
N LEU A 95 3.53 1.30 -18.77
CA LEU A 95 3.92 -0.10 -18.75
C LEU A 95 2.70 -0.94 -18.40
N ILE A 96 2.42 -1.96 -19.19
CA ILE A 96 1.41 -2.99 -18.89
C ILE A 96 2.08 -4.35 -18.77
N ARG A 97 1.67 -5.10 -17.75
CA ARG A 97 1.99 -6.51 -17.55
C ARG A 97 0.72 -7.33 -17.81
N ARG A 98 0.82 -8.31 -18.71
CA ARG A 98 -0.25 -9.25 -19.04
C ARG A 98 0.17 -10.66 -18.76
N ARG A 99 -0.77 -11.53 -18.38
CA ARG A 99 -0.54 -12.97 -18.39
C ARG A 99 -0.99 -13.52 -19.74
N VAL A 100 -0.07 -14.11 -20.50
CA VAL A 100 -0.32 -14.65 -21.84
C VAL A 100 0.22 -16.06 -21.90
N ALA A 101 -0.69 -17.05 -21.94
CA ALA A 101 -0.36 -18.47 -21.94
C ALA A 101 0.67 -18.84 -20.85
N ASP A 102 1.91 -19.09 -21.24
CA ASP A 102 3.04 -19.56 -20.45
C ASP A 102 4.00 -18.45 -19.99
N ARG A 103 3.61 -17.17 -20.12
CA ARG A 103 4.46 -16.04 -19.70
C ARG A 103 3.70 -14.84 -19.14
N HIS A 104 4.44 -14.00 -18.41
CA HIS A 104 4.08 -12.63 -18.11
C HIS A 104 4.72 -11.71 -19.15
N ALA A 105 3.92 -11.16 -20.06
CA ALA A 105 4.35 -10.27 -21.13
C ALA A 105 4.31 -8.80 -20.69
N PHE A 106 5.27 -8.01 -21.15
CA PHE A 106 5.39 -6.59 -20.86
C PHE A 106 5.37 -5.76 -22.13
N ALA A 107 4.65 -4.65 -22.12
CA ALA A 107 4.63 -3.69 -23.22
C ALA A 107 4.50 -2.25 -22.71
N LEU A 108 4.97 -1.29 -23.50
CA LEU A 108 4.69 0.14 -23.27
C LEU A 108 3.57 0.60 -24.18
N LEU A 109 2.53 1.17 -23.58
CA LEU A 109 1.42 1.83 -24.27
C LEU A 109 1.65 3.34 -24.28
N TYR A 110 1.33 3.98 -25.40
CA TYR A 110 1.46 5.42 -25.55
C TYR A 110 0.44 6.01 -26.52
N PRO A 111 0.02 7.26 -26.33
CA PRO A 111 -0.79 7.97 -27.32
C PRO A 111 0.04 8.14 -28.61
N SER A 112 -0.36 7.49 -29.71
CA SER A 112 0.36 7.60 -30.99
C SER A 112 -0.27 8.62 -31.95
N GLY A 113 -1.50 9.04 -31.68
CA GLY A 113 -2.24 9.98 -32.51
C GLY A 113 -2.62 9.42 -33.90
N ALA A 114 -3.72 9.89 -34.47
CA ALA A 114 -4.10 9.61 -35.85
C ALA A 114 -5.08 10.65 -36.38
N ALA A 115 -5.11 10.82 -37.71
CA ALA A 115 -6.10 11.63 -38.41
C ALA A 115 -7.56 11.15 -38.26
N ALA A 116 -7.78 9.94 -37.71
CA ALA A 116 -9.10 9.29 -37.60
C ALA A 116 -9.52 8.94 -36.15
N GLY A 117 -8.86 9.49 -35.13
CA GLY A 117 -9.20 9.27 -33.71
C GLY A 117 -8.01 8.85 -32.83
N PRO A 118 -8.22 8.64 -31.52
CA PRO A 118 -7.16 8.19 -30.61
C PRO A 118 -6.67 6.81 -31.05
N ARG A 119 -5.38 6.73 -31.38
CA ARG A 119 -4.66 5.45 -31.55
C ARG A 119 -3.69 5.26 -30.39
N THR A 120 -3.61 4.01 -29.97
CA THR A 120 -2.64 3.53 -28.99
C THR A 120 -1.48 2.93 -29.76
N GLY A 121 -0.27 3.42 -29.52
CA GLY A 121 0.95 2.72 -29.90
C GLY A 121 1.30 1.70 -28.82
N GLU A 122 1.81 0.56 -29.24
CA GLU A 122 2.29 -0.50 -28.34
C GLU A 122 3.71 -0.90 -28.73
N LEU A 123 4.61 -0.90 -27.74
CA LEU A 123 5.98 -1.38 -27.87
C LEU A 123 6.16 -2.63 -26.99
N GLN A 124 6.34 -3.79 -27.62
CA GLN A 124 6.61 -5.04 -26.90
C GLN A 124 8.00 -5.01 -26.28
N LEU A 125 8.09 -5.36 -24.99
CA LEU A 125 9.34 -5.41 -24.24
C LEU A 125 9.84 -6.84 -24.03
N GLY A 126 8.98 -7.85 -24.20
CA GLY A 126 9.29 -9.26 -23.95
C GLY A 126 8.52 -9.80 -22.77
N GLY A 127 9.02 -10.86 -22.12
CA GLY A 127 8.31 -11.47 -20.99
C GLY A 127 9.19 -12.31 -20.07
N VAL A 128 8.61 -12.67 -18.93
CA VAL A 128 9.17 -13.61 -17.95
C VAL A 128 8.31 -14.88 -17.98
N ALA A 129 8.93 -16.05 -17.97
CA ALA A 129 8.20 -17.32 -17.98
C ALA A 129 7.24 -17.42 -16.78
N ALA A 130 6.03 -17.89 -17.05
CA ALA A 130 4.99 -18.16 -16.05
C ALA A 130 4.98 -19.66 -15.75
N GLU A 131 6.11 -20.16 -15.23
CA GLU A 131 6.18 -21.53 -14.71
C GLU A 131 5.15 -21.74 -13.58
N ASP A 132 4.77 -22.99 -13.33
CA ASP A 132 3.77 -23.30 -12.30
C ASP A 132 4.17 -22.74 -10.93
N GLY A 133 3.26 -22.00 -10.31
CA GLY A 133 3.47 -21.38 -9.00
C GLY A 133 4.25 -20.06 -9.02
N VAL A 134 4.74 -19.59 -10.17
CA VAL A 134 5.36 -18.26 -10.29
C VAL A 134 4.28 -17.18 -10.23
N ARG A 135 4.44 -16.26 -9.28
CA ARG A 135 3.61 -15.05 -9.19
C ARG A 135 4.47 -13.84 -9.50
N VAL A 136 4.20 -13.17 -10.61
CA VAL A 136 4.84 -11.90 -10.96
C VAL A 136 3.96 -10.74 -10.49
N ARG A 137 4.50 -9.58 -10.13
CA ARG A 137 3.75 -8.32 -10.00
C ARG A 137 4.66 -7.15 -10.30
N LEU A 138 4.12 -6.03 -10.76
CA LEU A 138 4.84 -4.78 -10.89
C LEU A 138 5.20 -4.25 -9.48
N LEU A 139 6.41 -3.72 -9.36
CA LEU A 139 6.84 -2.95 -8.19
C LEU A 139 6.40 -1.49 -8.37
N PRO A 140 6.27 -0.69 -7.29
CA PRO A 140 5.88 0.71 -7.42
C PRO A 140 6.79 1.51 -8.34
N PRO A 141 6.28 2.60 -8.96
CA PRO A 141 7.05 3.46 -9.87
C PRO A 141 8.41 3.83 -9.29
N GLY A 142 9.47 3.62 -10.09
CA GLY A 142 10.82 3.99 -9.73
C GLY A 142 10.97 5.52 -9.58
N PRO A 143 11.67 6.02 -8.55
CA PRO A 143 11.97 7.44 -8.41
C PRO A 143 12.79 8.02 -9.57
N ASP A 144 13.49 7.16 -10.31
CA ASP A 144 14.18 7.54 -11.53
C ASP A 144 13.23 7.97 -12.66
N GLY A 145 11.94 7.59 -12.59
CA GLY A 145 10.89 7.95 -13.55
C GLY A 145 10.91 7.20 -14.88
N HIS A 146 11.94 6.38 -15.15
CA HIS A 146 12.18 5.77 -16.45
C HIS A 146 12.21 4.24 -16.40
N GLY A 147 12.52 3.66 -15.24
CA GLY A 147 12.58 2.22 -15.04
C GLY A 147 11.23 1.62 -14.64
N GLY A 148 10.95 0.41 -15.13
CA GLY A 148 9.86 -0.42 -14.64
C GLY A 148 10.43 -1.72 -14.07
N PHE A 149 10.00 -2.10 -12.88
CA PHE A 149 10.48 -3.30 -12.20
C PHE A 149 9.32 -4.24 -11.87
N ALA A 150 9.60 -5.53 -11.85
CA ALA A 150 8.66 -6.56 -11.45
C ALA A 150 9.31 -7.52 -10.44
N LEU A 151 8.51 -8.00 -9.50
CA LEU A 151 8.90 -9.03 -8.54
C LEU A 151 8.26 -10.35 -8.95
N ALA A 152 9.08 -11.35 -9.25
CA ALA A 152 8.66 -12.73 -9.48
C ALA A 152 8.95 -13.56 -8.22
N VAL A 153 7.92 -14.20 -7.67
CA VAL A 153 8.01 -15.04 -6.47
C VAL A 153 7.69 -16.48 -6.86
N THR A 154 8.53 -17.41 -6.43
CA THR A 154 8.40 -18.84 -6.70
C THR A 154 8.53 -19.63 -5.39
N GLY A 155 8.35 -20.95 -5.44
CA GLY A 155 8.64 -21.82 -4.29
C GLY A 155 10.12 -21.79 -3.87
N ALA A 156 11.04 -21.45 -4.77
CA ALA A 156 12.48 -21.43 -4.52
C ALA A 156 13.02 -20.08 -4.02
N GLY A 157 12.24 -19.01 -4.14
CA GLY A 157 12.65 -17.67 -3.71
C GLY A 157 12.04 -16.56 -4.56
N SER A 158 12.72 -15.42 -4.62
CA SER A 158 12.24 -14.23 -5.32
C SER A 158 13.27 -13.67 -6.28
N THR A 159 12.82 -13.13 -7.41
CA THR A 159 13.67 -12.46 -8.41
C THR A 159 13.09 -11.10 -8.74
N VAL A 160 13.92 -10.06 -8.67
CA VAL A 160 13.59 -8.72 -9.17
C VAL A 160 14.03 -8.62 -10.62
N TRP A 161 13.11 -8.22 -11.48
CA TRP A 161 13.31 -8.01 -12.90
C TRP A 161 13.22 -6.53 -13.23
N GLN A 162 14.17 -6.01 -14.00
CA GLN A 162 13.99 -4.75 -14.73
C GLN A 162 13.27 -5.08 -16.04
N VAL A 163 12.03 -4.62 -16.19
CA VAL A 163 11.14 -4.95 -17.30
C VAL A 163 10.96 -3.79 -18.28
N ALA A 164 11.20 -2.56 -17.84
CA ALA A 164 11.30 -1.38 -18.69
C ALA A 164 12.55 -0.55 -18.36
N GLY A 165 13.09 0.17 -19.35
CA GLY A 165 14.34 0.93 -19.24
C GLY A 165 15.60 0.15 -19.64
N SER A 166 15.48 -1.12 -20.02
CA SER A 166 16.56 -1.91 -20.63
C SER A 166 16.41 -1.99 -22.16
N ALA A 167 17.52 -2.05 -22.89
CA ALA A 167 17.51 -2.15 -24.36
C ALA A 167 17.18 -3.57 -24.87
N THR A 168 17.32 -4.60 -24.02
CA THR A 168 17.29 -6.02 -24.41
C THR A 168 16.10 -6.80 -23.83
N GLY A 169 15.07 -6.09 -23.35
CA GLY A 169 13.90 -6.69 -22.67
C GLY A 169 14.14 -7.06 -21.19
N PRO A 170 13.23 -7.83 -20.56
CA PRO A 170 13.30 -8.19 -19.15
C PRO A 170 14.65 -8.77 -18.73
N ARG A 171 15.26 -8.16 -17.72
CA ARG A 171 16.55 -8.58 -17.16
C ARG A 171 16.43 -8.84 -15.66
N ALA A 172 16.83 -10.02 -15.20
CA ALA A 172 16.93 -10.31 -13.77
C ALA A 172 18.07 -9.46 -13.17
N VAL A 173 17.75 -8.65 -12.17
CA VAL A 173 18.69 -7.70 -11.53
C VAL A 173 19.03 -8.07 -10.08
N ALA A 174 18.21 -8.90 -9.43
CA ALA A 174 18.51 -9.46 -8.13
C ALA A 174 17.79 -10.80 -7.93
N ARG A 175 18.43 -11.71 -7.18
CA ARG A 175 17.82 -12.96 -6.69
C ARG A 175 17.93 -12.99 -5.17
N ILE A 176 16.82 -13.23 -4.51
CA ILE A 176 16.67 -13.17 -3.06
C ILE A 176 16.15 -14.52 -2.58
N ALA A 177 16.81 -15.09 -1.58
CA ALA A 177 16.32 -16.28 -0.89
C ALA A 177 15.02 -15.95 -0.13
N GLY A 178 14.05 -16.86 -0.12
CA GLY A 178 12.75 -16.62 0.53
C GLY A 178 11.74 -15.87 -0.34
N ARG A 179 10.51 -15.77 0.14
CA ARG A 179 9.39 -15.14 -0.58
C ARG A 179 9.33 -13.67 -0.23
N CYS A 180 9.37 -12.81 -1.25
CA CYS A 180 9.35 -11.37 -1.06
C CYS A 180 7.97 -10.77 -1.40
N SER A 181 7.59 -9.75 -0.64
CA SER A 181 6.42 -8.89 -0.88
C SER A 181 6.81 -7.41 -0.68
N GLY A 182 5.82 -6.50 -0.67
CA GLY A 182 6.07 -5.07 -0.48
C GLY A 182 6.73 -4.40 -1.69
N GLY A 183 7.83 -3.68 -1.50
CA GLY A 183 8.48 -2.89 -2.54
C GLY A 183 8.40 -1.41 -2.22
N VAL A 184 9.44 -0.88 -1.61
CA VAL A 184 9.54 0.54 -1.25
C VAL A 184 10.92 1.04 -1.66
N TRP A 185 10.97 2.12 -2.43
CA TRP A 185 12.22 2.74 -2.83
C TRP A 185 12.79 3.58 -1.69
N LEU A 186 14.07 3.41 -1.37
CA LEU A 186 14.74 4.08 -0.26
C LEU A 186 15.62 5.25 -0.70
N ASP A 187 15.80 5.45 -2.01
CA ASP A 187 16.56 6.56 -2.56
C ASP A 187 15.92 7.10 -3.85
N ARG A 188 16.28 8.33 -4.21
CA ARG A 188 15.81 8.99 -5.43
C ARG A 188 16.43 8.45 -6.72
N ALA A 189 17.52 7.69 -6.61
CA ALA A 189 18.21 7.13 -7.77
C ALA A 189 17.56 5.83 -8.27
N GLY A 190 16.58 5.28 -7.54
CA GLY A 190 15.99 3.98 -7.86
C GLY A 190 16.96 2.82 -7.66
N ARG A 191 17.94 2.96 -6.76
CA ARG A 191 18.97 1.94 -6.53
C ARG A 191 18.63 1.00 -5.38
N LEU A 192 18.24 1.56 -4.24
CA LEU A 192 17.95 0.81 -3.01
C LEU A 192 16.45 0.49 -2.94
N LEU A 193 16.13 -0.80 -3.04
CA LEU A 193 14.76 -1.31 -2.97
C LEU A 193 14.57 -2.11 -1.68
N ALA A 194 13.63 -1.70 -0.83
CA ALA A 194 13.21 -2.50 0.31
C ALA A 194 12.13 -3.52 -0.08
N LEU A 195 12.29 -4.75 0.40
CA LEU A 195 11.32 -5.84 0.24
C LEU A 195 11.04 -6.48 1.59
N ASP A 196 9.80 -6.89 1.82
CA ASP A 196 9.44 -7.71 2.98
C ASP A 196 9.73 -9.17 2.62
N ARG A 197 10.68 -9.80 3.31
CA ARG A 197 11.15 -11.16 3.01
C ARG A 197 10.66 -12.14 4.07
N GLU A 198 9.83 -13.09 3.66
CA GLU A 198 9.50 -14.29 4.42
C GLU A 198 10.60 -15.33 4.23
N LEU A 199 11.28 -15.68 5.33
CA LEU A 199 12.30 -16.71 5.38
C LEU A 199 12.22 -17.41 6.74
N ASP A 200 12.29 -18.74 6.76
CA ASP A 200 12.23 -19.56 7.98
C ASP A 200 11.01 -19.28 8.88
N GLY A 201 9.88 -18.90 8.26
CA GLY A 201 8.61 -18.65 8.94
C GLY A 201 8.44 -17.23 9.51
N ALA A 202 9.43 -16.34 9.34
CA ALA A 202 9.36 -14.96 9.78
C ALA A 202 9.48 -13.98 8.60
N THR A 203 8.71 -12.90 8.61
CA THR A 203 8.86 -11.79 7.65
C THR A 203 9.71 -10.67 8.22
N LYS A 204 10.79 -10.31 7.52
CA LYS A 204 11.65 -9.17 7.85
C LYS A 204 11.89 -8.28 6.64
N ALA A 205 11.95 -6.96 6.83
CA ALA A 205 12.30 -6.06 5.74
C ALA A 205 13.81 -6.12 5.46
N VAL A 206 14.17 -6.24 4.18
CA VAL A 206 15.54 -6.23 3.68
C VAL A 206 15.73 -5.16 2.62
N VAL A 207 16.95 -4.66 2.46
CA VAL A 207 17.36 -3.82 1.34
C VAL A 207 17.98 -4.70 0.27
N VAL A 208 17.61 -4.46 -0.99
CA VAL A 208 18.25 -5.00 -2.18
C VAL A 208 18.92 -3.85 -2.92
N ASP A 209 20.25 -3.90 -3.03
CA ASP A 209 21.05 -2.91 -3.74
C ASP A 209 21.21 -3.29 -5.21
N LEU A 210 20.38 -2.70 -6.07
CA LEU A 210 20.39 -2.98 -7.51
C LEU A 210 21.65 -2.47 -8.20
N GLY A 211 22.35 -1.50 -7.60
CA GLY A 211 23.63 -0.97 -8.10
C GLY A 211 24.82 -1.87 -7.79
N ARG A 212 24.67 -2.82 -6.85
CA ARG A 212 25.69 -3.81 -6.46
C ARG A 212 25.29 -5.24 -6.84
N GLY A 213 24.57 -5.40 -7.95
CA GLY A 213 24.18 -6.72 -8.44
C GLY A 213 23.13 -7.42 -7.58
N GLY A 214 22.34 -6.66 -6.81
CA GLY A 214 21.28 -7.20 -5.96
C GLY A 214 21.78 -7.70 -4.60
N GLU A 215 22.85 -7.10 -4.05
CA GLU A 215 23.31 -7.38 -2.69
C GLU A 215 22.17 -7.17 -1.69
N VAL A 216 21.94 -8.15 -0.81
CA VAL A 216 20.84 -8.13 0.16
C VAL A 216 21.37 -7.90 1.56
N SER A 217 20.86 -6.88 2.25
CA SER A 217 21.18 -6.59 3.65
C SER A 217 19.92 -6.43 4.50
N PRO A 218 19.97 -6.73 5.81
CA PRO A 218 18.84 -6.47 6.71
C PRO A 218 18.51 -4.97 6.75
N LEU A 219 17.21 -4.64 6.75
CA LEU A 219 16.73 -3.27 6.98
C LEU A 219 16.07 -3.14 8.35
N LEU A 220 15.12 -4.04 8.64
CA LEU A 220 14.29 -3.99 9.84
C LEU A 220 14.14 -5.37 10.44
N GLN A 221 14.57 -5.49 11.70
CA GLN A 221 14.37 -6.64 12.56
C GLN A 221 14.25 -6.13 14.00
N ILE A 222 13.03 -5.96 14.50
CA ILE A 222 12.76 -5.35 15.81
C ILE A 222 12.96 -6.38 16.92
N THR A 223 12.37 -7.56 16.77
CA THR A 223 12.64 -8.75 17.59
C THR A 223 12.91 -9.95 16.69
N GLU A 224 13.33 -11.08 17.25
CA GLU A 224 13.53 -12.31 16.47
C GLU A 224 12.19 -12.81 15.89
N ASP A 225 11.16 -12.90 16.74
CA ASP A 225 9.89 -13.54 16.41
C ASP A 225 8.83 -12.61 15.77
N SER A 226 9.14 -11.32 15.59
CA SER A 226 8.17 -10.37 15.02
C SER A 226 8.01 -10.49 13.51
N GLU A 227 6.87 -10.05 13.01
CA GLU A 227 6.60 -9.84 11.60
C GLU A 227 6.83 -8.37 11.24
N ASP A 228 8.00 -8.04 10.71
CA ASP A 228 8.44 -6.67 10.44
C ASP A 228 8.32 -6.32 8.95
N ARG A 229 7.45 -5.35 8.62
CA ARG A 229 7.16 -4.93 7.23
C ARG A 229 7.37 -3.45 7.05
N LEU A 230 7.97 -3.06 5.92
CA LEU A 230 8.06 -1.66 5.52
C LEU A 230 6.89 -1.31 4.59
N LEU A 231 6.06 -0.34 5.01
CA LEU A 231 4.88 0.07 4.26
C LEU A 231 5.16 1.24 3.32
N LEU A 232 5.96 2.21 3.75
CA LEU A 232 6.28 3.41 2.98
C LEU A 232 7.57 4.03 3.49
N ALA A 233 8.29 4.74 2.61
CA ALA A 233 9.47 5.51 2.96
C ALA A 233 9.44 6.84 2.21
N ASP A 234 10.04 7.87 2.81
CA ASP A 234 10.29 9.14 2.15
C ASP A 234 11.80 9.39 2.01
N PRO A 235 12.28 9.43 0.75
CA PRO A 235 13.55 9.94 0.28
C PRO A 235 14.30 10.94 1.15
N ASP A 236 13.51 11.95 1.47
CA ASP A 236 13.94 13.33 1.67
C ASP A 236 14.15 13.58 3.15
N SER A 237 13.19 13.14 3.95
CA SER A 237 13.21 13.18 5.41
C SER A 237 13.85 11.94 6.04
N GLY A 238 13.92 10.83 5.30
CA GLY A 238 14.30 9.51 5.81
C GLY A 238 13.19 8.84 6.63
N LEU A 239 11.96 9.37 6.64
CA LEU A 239 10.84 8.78 7.38
C LEU A 239 10.52 7.38 6.84
N LEU A 240 10.40 6.41 7.75
CA LEU A 240 9.93 5.05 7.46
C LEU A 240 8.61 4.79 8.18
N LEU A 241 7.62 4.24 7.47
CA LEU A 241 6.36 3.75 8.03
C LEU A 241 6.38 2.22 8.04
N ILE A 242 6.15 1.65 9.22
CA ILE A 242 6.45 0.26 9.52
C ILE A 242 5.22 -0.41 10.11
N ARG A 243 4.95 -1.66 9.73
CA ARG A 243 4.03 -2.52 10.47
C ARG A 243 4.82 -3.61 11.18
N SER A 244 4.56 -3.77 12.47
CA SER A 244 5.19 -4.82 13.26
C SER A 244 4.29 -5.25 14.42
N ASP A 245 4.38 -6.51 14.80
CA ASP A 245 3.75 -7.08 15.98
C ASP A 245 4.70 -7.23 17.18
N ALA A 246 5.91 -6.66 17.10
CA ALA A 246 6.90 -6.68 18.19
C ALA A 246 6.39 -6.12 19.53
N ALA A 247 5.31 -5.34 19.51
CA ALA A 247 4.62 -4.83 20.69
C ALA A 247 3.53 -5.78 21.26
N GLY A 248 3.44 -7.01 20.76
CA GLY A 248 2.46 -8.04 21.15
C GLY A 248 1.20 -8.10 20.28
N GLU A 249 1.00 -7.14 19.40
CA GLU A 249 -0.11 -7.08 18.44
C GLU A 249 0.33 -6.26 17.20
N PRO A 250 -0.24 -6.48 16.01
CA PRO A 250 0.11 -5.70 14.82
C PRO A 250 -0.16 -4.19 15.00
N ARG A 251 0.90 -3.38 14.92
CA ARG A 251 0.83 -1.92 15.06
C ARG A 251 1.53 -1.20 13.92
N LEU A 252 1.00 -0.03 13.59
CA LEU A 252 1.70 0.93 12.76
C LEU A 252 2.70 1.71 13.63
N GLY A 253 3.94 1.75 13.17
CA GLY A 253 5.03 2.49 13.78
C GLY A 253 5.79 3.30 12.74
N TRP A 254 6.75 4.07 13.23
CA TRP A 254 7.64 4.86 12.37
C TRP A 254 9.06 4.87 12.89
N GLY A 255 10.00 5.05 11.97
CA GLY A 255 11.43 5.16 12.23
C GLY A 255 12.09 6.14 11.27
N VAL A 256 13.41 6.25 11.36
CA VAL A 256 14.20 7.10 10.47
C VAL A 256 15.31 6.24 9.87
N LEU A 257 15.41 6.24 8.54
CA LEU A 257 16.40 5.48 7.81
C LEU A 257 17.82 5.85 8.27
N GLY A 258 18.63 4.85 8.62
CA GLY A 258 20.00 5.04 9.11
C GLY A 258 20.12 5.54 10.55
N SER A 259 19.01 5.78 11.25
CA SER A 259 19.02 6.17 12.66
C SER A 259 19.28 4.97 13.58
N SER A 260 19.98 5.22 14.69
CA SER A 260 20.13 4.25 15.79
C SER A 260 18.99 4.30 16.81
N LEU A 261 18.03 5.21 16.64
CA LEU A 261 16.86 5.32 17.52
C LEU A 261 15.88 4.18 17.22
N PRO A 262 15.21 3.63 18.25
CA PRO A 262 14.23 2.56 18.07
C PRO A 262 13.01 3.04 17.29
N VAL A 263 12.34 2.09 16.63
CA VAL A 263 11.03 2.31 16.01
C VAL A 263 10.02 2.73 17.08
N ARG A 264 9.21 3.73 16.75
CA ARG A 264 8.19 4.29 17.64
C ARG A 264 6.83 3.77 17.23
N PHE A 265 6.02 3.35 18.21
CA PHE A 265 4.64 2.91 18.00
C PHE A 265 3.66 3.85 18.76
N PRO A 266 3.25 4.98 18.15
CA PRO A 266 2.35 5.94 18.78
C PRO A 266 0.99 5.33 19.13
N GLU A 267 0.46 5.65 20.31
CA GLU A 267 -0.85 5.13 20.75
C GLU A 267 -2.01 5.65 19.89
N CYS A 268 -1.90 6.87 19.35
CA CYS A 268 -2.90 7.43 18.45
C CYS A 268 -3.08 6.65 17.15
N LEU A 269 -2.07 5.90 16.72
CA LEU A 269 -2.15 5.02 15.56
C LEU A 269 -2.63 3.61 15.91
N ARG A 270 -2.83 3.26 17.19
CA ARG A 270 -3.17 1.89 17.57
C ARG A 270 -4.54 1.44 17.06
N ALA A 271 -5.56 2.30 17.22
CA ALA A 271 -6.94 1.97 16.89
C ALA A 271 -7.13 1.61 15.40
N ASP A 272 -6.44 2.34 14.52
CA ASP A 272 -6.54 2.16 13.07
C ASP A 272 -5.34 1.38 12.49
N GLY A 273 -4.19 1.38 13.17
CA GLY A 273 -2.88 1.07 12.59
C GLY A 273 -2.67 -0.35 12.13
N ALA A 274 -3.38 -1.33 12.71
CA ALA A 274 -3.35 -2.71 12.23
C ALA A 274 -3.89 -2.83 10.80
N THR A 275 -4.81 -1.95 10.41
CA THR A 275 -5.51 -2.01 9.11
C THR A 275 -5.18 -0.85 8.19
N ALA A 276 -4.76 0.29 8.74
CA ALA A 276 -4.39 1.47 7.96
C ALA A 276 -3.22 1.18 7.02
N VAL A 277 -3.37 1.58 5.75
CA VAL A 277 -2.36 1.45 4.70
C VAL A 277 -1.88 2.85 4.32
N PRO A 278 -0.66 3.26 4.71
CA PRO A 278 -0.05 4.48 4.21
C PRO A 278 0.11 4.42 2.70
N PHE A 279 -0.20 5.53 2.01
CA PHE A 279 -0.05 5.63 0.56
C PHE A 279 0.71 6.88 0.09
N ALA A 280 0.89 7.89 0.95
CA ALA A 280 1.69 9.07 0.63
C ALA A 280 2.32 9.70 1.87
N VAL A 281 3.55 10.20 1.72
CA VAL A 281 4.26 11.04 2.69
C VAL A 281 4.53 12.40 2.06
N GLN A 282 4.43 13.46 2.86
CA GLN A 282 4.76 14.82 2.46
C GLN A 282 6.27 14.94 2.18
N PRO A 283 6.67 15.21 0.93
CA PRO A 283 8.09 15.35 0.60
C PRO A 283 8.63 16.71 1.09
N GLY A 284 9.93 16.92 0.90
CA GLY A 284 10.57 18.22 1.14
C GLY A 284 10.79 18.58 2.61
N GLN A 285 10.47 17.70 3.56
CA GLN A 285 10.75 17.90 4.99
C GLN A 285 12.16 17.39 5.34
N ALA A 286 13.17 17.94 4.67
CA ALA A 286 14.55 17.49 4.77
C ALA A 286 15.02 17.47 6.24
N LEU A 287 15.48 16.30 6.70
CA LEU A 287 15.95 16.06 8.07
C LEU A 287 14.92 16.34 9.18
N MET A 288 13.63 16.46 8.85
CA MET A 288 12.54 16.71 9.81
C MET A 288 11.41 15.68 9.63
N PRO A 289 11.70 14.36 9.74
CA PRO A 289 10.72 13.30 9.52
C PRO A 289 9.46 13.46 10.39
N GLU A 290 9.57 14.03 11.58
CA GLU A 290 8.46 14.30 12.49
C GLU A 290 7.41 15.29 11.97
N THR A 291 7.76 16.11 10.98
CA THR A 291 6.88 17.13 10.39
C THR A 291 6.14 16.63 9.14
N CYS A 292 6.54 15.48 8.59
CA CYS A 292 5.97 14.94 7.36
C CYS A 292 4.50 14.59 7.55
N GLY A 293 3.62 15.19 6.76
CA GLY A 293 2.25 14.69 6.60
C GLY A 293 2.25 13.27 6.05
N VAL A 294 1.43 12.39 6.59
CA VAL A 294 1.24 11.01 6.16
C VAL A 294 -0.24 10.83 5.86
N ALA A 295 -0.56 10.30 4.68
CA ALA A 295 -1.91 9.95 4.29
C ALA A 295 -2.07 8.43 4.26
N MET A 296 -3.17 7.94 4.83
CA MET A 296 -3.46 6.52 5.01
C MET A 296 -4.89 6.21 4.59
N ARG A 297 -5.08 5.05 3.95
CA ARG A 297 -6.40 4.46 3.71
C ARG A 297 -6.77 3.59 4.88
N LEU A 298 -7.96 3.77 5.42
CA LEU A 298 -8.54 2.94 6.48
C LEU A 298 -9.26 1.72 5.89
N ALA A 299 -9.46 0.67 6.68
CA ALA A 299 -10.16 -0.54 6.23
C ALA A 299 -11.60 -0.28 5.78
N ASP A 300 -12.28 0.71 6.36
CA ASP A 300 -13.63 1.12 5.98
C ASP A 300 -13.67 2.00 4.72
N GLY A 301 -12.55 2.16 4.02
CA GLY A 301 -12.42 3.04 2.85
C GLY A 301 -12.23 4.52 3.21
N GLY A 302 -12.19 4.87 4.51
CA GLY A 302 -11.95 6.22 4.97
C GLY A 302 -10.53 6.72 4.71
N LEU A 303 -10.34 8.03 4.82
CA LEU A 303 -9.06 8.71 4.73
C LEU A 303 -8.60 9.16 6.12
N ALA A 304 -7.36 8.84 6.48
CA ALA A 304 -6.72 9.31 7.69
C ALA A 304 -5.44 10.08 7.38
N LEU A 305 -5.24 11.21 8.05
CA LEU A 305 -4.05 12.02 7.95
C LEU A 305 -3.36 12.16 9.31
N TRP A 306 -2.03 12.15 9.30
CA TRP A 306 -1.22 12.14 10.53
C TRP A 306 0.16 12.76 10.29
N ARG A 307 0.86 13.15 11.37
CA ARG A 307 2.28 13.53 11.37
C ARG A 307 3.00 12.83 12.53
N PRO A 308 4.27 12.44 12.39
CA PRO A 308 4.95 11.76 13.49
C PRO A 308 5.13 12.58 14.78
N ALA A 309 5.18 13.91 14.68
CA ALA A 309 5.13 14.80 15.84
C ALA A 309 3.76 14.84 16.54
N ASP A 310 2.68 14.49 15.83
CA ASP A 310 1.31 14.61 16.29
C ASP A 310 0.86 13.36 17.05
N ARG A 311 0.14 13.59 18.15
CA ARG A 311 -0.49 12.54 18.98
C ARG A 311 -1.94 12.30 18.57
N HIS A 312 -2.32 12.70 17.36
CA HIS A 312 -3.69 12.66 16.88
C HIS A 312 -3.72 12.26 15.41
N VAL A 313 -4.67 11.40 15.06
CA VAL A 313 -4.95 10.99 13.68
C VAL A 313 -6.23 11.66 13.24
N PHE A 314 -6.17 12.44 12.17
CA PHE A 314 -7.32 13.11 11.60
C PHE A 314 -8.03 12.18 10.63
N ARG A 315 -9.23 11.72 11.01
CA ARG A 315 -10.12 11.01 10.08
C ARG A 315 -10.93 12.05 9.28
N ILE A 316 -10.86 11.97 7.97
CA ILE A 316 -11.52 12.89 7.04
C ILE A 316 -12.40 12.09 6.10
N GLY A 317 -13.58 12.63 5.76
CA GLY A 317 -14.42 12.06 4.72
C GLY A 317 -13.69 12.13 3.37
N PRO A 318 -13.42 11.00 2.69
CA PRO A 318 -12.82 11.04 1.37
C PRO A 318 -13.79 11.72 0.38
N PRO A 319 -13.27 12.37 -0.67
CA PRO A 319 -14.13 12.95 -1.71
C PRO A 319 -14.93 11.85 -2.41
N ALA A 320 -16.13 12.18 -2.89
CA ALA A 320 -16.92 11.26 -3.69
C ALA A 320 -16.13 10.81 -4.93
N GLY A 321 -16.14 9.50 -5.20
CA GLY A 321 -15.39 8.92 -6.32
C GLY A 321 -13.87 8.85 -6.11
N TRP A 322 -13.35 9.06 -4.89
CA TRP A 322 -11.92 8.90 -4.59
C TRP A 322 -11.40 7.55 -5.09
N LEU A 323 -10.30 7.56 -5.84
CA LEU A 323 -9.60 6.36 -6.26
C LEU A 323 -8.76 5.85 -5.08
N GLY A 324 -9.46 5.22 -4.13
CA GLY A 324 -9.00 4.92 -2.78
C GLY A 324 -7.57 4.36 -2.67
N GLY A 325 -6.85 4.79 -1.63
CA GLY A 325 -5.49 4.33 -1.37
C GLY A 325 -4.45 4.99 -2.27
N THR A 326 -4.79 6.11 -2.90
CA THR A 326 -3.91 6.85 -3.78
C THR A 326 -4.02 8.35 -3.54
N GLY A 327 -2.92 9.04 -3.79
CA GLY A 327 -2.80 10.48 -3.68
C GLY A 327 -1.34 10.89 -3.63
N LEU A 328 -1.11 12.19 -3.73
CA LEU A 328 0.22 12.77 -3.79
C LEU A 328 0.29 13.97 -2.87
N TRP A 329 1.27 14.00 -1.97
CA TRP A 329 1.58 15.22 -1.26
C TRP A 329 2.49 16.12 -2.09
N THR A 330 2.17 17.41 -2.06
CA THR A 330 3.08 18.48 -2.47
C THR A 330 4.04 18.81 -1.32
N ALA A 331 5.19 19.40 -1.64
CA ALA A 331 6.15 19.86 -0.62
C ALA A 331 5.51 20.92 0.31
N GLU A 332 4.59 21.73 -0.23
CA GLU A 332 3.85 22.77 0.48
C GLU A 332 2.76 22.24 1.43
N GLY A 333 2.59 20.91 1.53
CA GLY A 333 1.64 20.32 2.48
C GLY A 333 0.19 20.32 1.99
N ARG A 334 -0.01 20.27 0.67
CA ARG A 334 -1.30 19.94 0.05
C ARG A 334 -1.29 18.51 -0.44
N LEU A 335 -2.26 17.71 0.01
CA LEU A 335 -2.54 16.36 -0.45
C LEU A 335 -3.53 16.42 -1.61
N HIS A 336 -3.09 15.96 -2.78
CA HIS A 336 -3.90 15.78 -3.97
C HIS A 336 -4.50 14.37 -4.01
N LEU A 337 -5.82 14.30 -4.08
CA LEU A 337 -6.58 13.05 -4.11
C LEU A 337 -7.26 12.93 -5.48
N PRO A 338 -6.85 11.96 -6.33
CA PRO A 338 -7.51 11.72 -7.60
C PRO A 338 -8.88 11.07 -7.37
N TYR A 339 -9.88 11.54 -8.10
CA TYR A 339 -11.25 11.04 -8.00
C TYR A 339 -11.91 10.99 -9.39
N SER A 340 -12.90 10.12 -9.53
CA SER A 340 -13.63 9.89 -10.78
C SER A 340 -15.11 9.70 -10.45
N THR A 341 -15.97 10.59 -10.95
CA THR A 341 -17.43 10.48 -10.87
C THR A 341 -18.04 10.48 -12.28
N PRO A 342 -19.33 10.15 -12.46
CA PRO A 342 -19.99 10.29 -13.75
C PRO A 342 -19.91 11.70 -14.35
N GLU A 343 -19.91 12.74 -13.51
CA GLU A 343 -19.84 14.14 -13.91
C GLU A 343 -18.41 14.62 -14.14
N VAL A 344 -17.46 14.14 -13.33
CA VAL A 344 -16.04 14.47 -13.41
C VAL A 344 -15.23 13.17 -13.55
N PRO A 345 -15.07 12.66 -14.79
CA PRO A 345 -14.41 11.37 -15.01
C PRO A 345 -12.92 11.39 -14.68
N CYS A 346 -12.30 12.58 -14.65
CA CYS A 346 -10.91 12.78 -14.28
C CYS A 346 -10.78 14.05 -13.42
N GLY A 347 -10.69 13.89 -12.10
CA GLY A 347 -10.60 14.99 -11.16
C GLY A 347 -9.49 14.81 -10.13
N VAL A 348 -8.99 15.93 -9.61
CA VAL A 348 -8.08 15.96 -8.47
C VAL A 348 -8.60 16.98 -7.48
N VAL A 349 -8.73 16.60 -6.21
CA VAL A 349 -9.10 17.53 -5.14
C VAL A 349 -7.94 17.69 -4.17
N GLY A 350 -7.65 18.93 -3.79
CA GLY A 350 -6.61 19.26 -2.83
C GLY A 350 -7.17 19.41 -1.42
N THR A 351 -6.56 18.75 -0.45
CA THR A 351 -6.81 18.93 0.98
C THR A 351 -5.50 19.19 1.72
N SER A 352 -5.56 19.67 2.95
CA SER A 352 -4.38 19.91 3.79
C SER A 352 -4.55 19.19 5.12
N LEU A 353 -3.42 18.82 5.74
CA LEU A 353 -3.46 18.29 7.09
C LEU A 353 -4.01 19.37 8.05
N PRO A 354 -5.05 19.08 8.84
CA PRO A 354 -5.51 20.00 9.87
C PRO A 354 -4.41 20.26 10.92
N ALA A 355 -4.44 21.43 11.56
CA ALA A 355 -3.55 21.71 12.67
C ALA A 355 -3.92 20.86 13.89
N ALA A 356 -2.94 20.19 14.50
CA ALA A 356 -3.11 19.44 15.74
C ALA A 356 -3.66 20.35 16.85
N PRO A 357 -4.66 19.90 17.63
CA PRO A 357 -5.10 20.65 18.80
C PRO A 357 -3.93 20.80 19.79
N PRO A 358 -3.82 21.94 20.49
CA PRO A 358 -2.78 22.13 21.49
C PRO A 358 -2.91 21.08 22.58
N ARG A 359 -1.78 20.71 23.20
CA ARG A 359 -1.80 19.77 24.32
C ARG A 359 -2.71 20.33 25.42
N PRO A 360 -3.61 19.53 26.01
CA PRO A 360 -4.35 19.97 27.18
C PRO A 360 -3.35 20.42 28.25
N VAL A 361 -3.43 21.68 28.65
CA VAL A 361 -2.68 22.17 29.80
C VAL A 361 -3.34 21.51 31.00
N ARG A 362 -2.63 20.57 31.64
CA ARG A 362 -3.04 20.06 32.94
C ARG A 362 -2.84 21.21 33.91
N LEU A 363 -3.91 21.93 34.23
CA LEU A 363 -3.91 22.82 35.38
C LEU A 363 -3.69 21.90 36.59
N GLU A 364 -2.50 21.96 37.16
CA GLU A 364 -2.32 21.43 38.51
C GLU A 364 -3.34 22.17 39.40
N PRO A 365 -4.18 21.45 40.15
CA PRO A 365 -5.05 22.12 41.10
C PRO A 365 -4.18 23.00 42.00
N PRO A 366 -4.62 24.23 42.34
CA PRO A 366 -3.87 25.06 43.28
C PRO A 366 -3.55 24.25 44.53
N GLU A 367 -2.35 24.40 45.10
CA GLU A 367 -1.94 23.76 46.37
C GLU A 367 -2.74 24.24 47.61
N GLU A 368 -3.94 24.77 47.43
CA GLU A 368 -4.86 25.18 48.48
C GLU A 368 -6.07 24.24 48.54
N GLU A 369 -5.88 23.00 48.99
CA GLU A 369 -6.95 22.25 49.68
C GLU A 369 -6.42 21.04 50.49
N ALA A 370 -5.28 21.20 51.17
CA ALA A 370 -4.90 20.33 52.28
C ALA A 370 -5.57 20.78 53.60
N ARG A 371 -6.91 20.80 53.66
CA ARG A 371 -7.67 20.79 54.91
C ARG A 371 -9.15 20.48 54.70
N ALA A 372 -9.45 19.27 54.21
CA ALA A 372 -10.73 18.66 54.55
C ALA A 372 -10.82 18.56 56.10
N PRO A 373 -11.88 19.09 56.75
CA PRO A 373 -12.03 18.93 58.19
C PRO A 373 -12.16 17.44 58.49
N ARG A 374 -11.38 16.94 59.44
CA ARG A 374 -11.47 15.54 59.90
C ARG A 374 -12.93 15.23 60.27
N PRO A 375 -13.50 14.10 59.82
CA PRO A 375 -14.82 13.70 60.26
C PRO A 375 -14.82 13.54 61.78
N VAL A 376 -15.78 14.19 62.44
CA VAL A 376 -15.95 14.14 63.89
C VAL A 376 -16.34 12.71 64.28
N PRO A 377 -15.66 12.06 65.24
CA PRO A 377 -16.06 10.73 65.72
C PRO A 377 -17.51 10.76 66.24
N LEU A 378 -18.31 9.74 65.91
CA LEU A 378 -19.74 9.61 66.26
C LEU A 378 -20.05 9.71 67.77
N GLN A 379 -19.04 9.64 68.63
CA GLN A 379 -19.17 9.84 70.08
C GLN A 379 -19.27 11.32 70.50
N GLN A 380 -19.04 12.26 69.58
CA GLN A 380 -19.14 13.70 69.80
C GLN A 380 -20.26 14.37 68.97
N ALA A 381 -21.17 13.57 68.40
CA ALA A 381 -22.38 14.10 67.80
C ALA A 381 -23.36 14.51 68.92
N PRO A 382 -23.82 15.78 69.00
CA PRO A 382 -24.81 16.19 69.98
C PRO A 382 -26.14 15.51 69.67
N LEU A 383 -26.57 14.60 70.54
CA LEU A 383 -27.93 14.06 70.51
C LEU A 383 -28.91 15.19 70.86
N ARG A 384 -29.75 15.55 69.90
CA ARG A 384 -31.05 16.17 70.17
C ARG A 384 -32.14 15.24 69.71
#